data_AF-A0A7L2RWL1-F1
#
_entry.id   AF-A0A7L2RWL1-F1
#
_cell.length_a   1.000
_cell.length_b   1.000
_cell.length_c   1.000
_cell.angle_alpha   90.00
_cell.angle_beta   90.00
_cell.angle_gamma   90.00
#
_symmetry.space_group_name_H-M   'P 1'
#
loop_
_entity.id
_entity.type
_entity.pdbx_description
1 polymer ?
#
loop_
_entity_poly.entity_id
_entity_poly.type
_entity_poly.pdbx_seq_one_letter_code
_entity_poly.pdbx_strand_id
1 'polypeptide(L)'
;FFCSQYNYDKSIVDSGTTNLRLPKKVFEAAVKSIKTASSTEKFPDGFWLGEQLVCWQVGTTPWHIFPVLSLYLMGEATNQSFRITILPQQYLRPVEDVATSQDDCYKFAISQSSTGTVMGAVIMEGFYVVFDRARKRIGFAVSACH
;
A
#
# COMPACT_ATOMS: atom_id res chain seq x y z
N PHE A 1 -16.90 2.00 9.19
CA PHE A 1 -16.86 2.52 7.81
C PHE A 1 -17.81 1.70 6.94
N PHE A 2 -18.57 2.33 6.04
CA PHE A 2 -19.31 1.60 5.00
C PHE A 2 -18.35 1.20 3.87
N CYS A 3 -18.50 0.00 3.31
CA CYS A 3 -17.61 -0.50 2.25
C CYS A 3 -17.65 0.33 0.96
N SER A 4 -18.72 1.10 0.75
CA SER A 4 -18.84 2.06 -0.36
C SER A 4 -17.75 3.13 -0.34
N GLN A 5 -17.20 3.47 0.82
CA GLN A 5 -16.11 4.45 0.93
C GLN A 5 -14.79 3.94 0.34
N TYR A 6 -14.54 2.63 0.35
CA TYR A 6 -13.34 2.03 -0.22
C TYR A 6 -13.33 2.11 -1.75
N ASN A 7 -14.49 2.26 -2.37
CA ASN A 7 -14.68 2.25 -3.82
C ASN A 7 -15.31 3.56 -4.32
N TYR A 8 -15.15 4.67 -3.58
CA TYR A 8 -15.72 5.96 -3.97
C TYR A 8 -14.70 6.77 -4.80
N ASP A 9 -14.94 7.07 -6.08
CA ASP A 9 -16.05 6.67 -6.97
C ASP A 9 -15.82 5.31 -7.67
N LYS A 10 -14.59 4.80 -7.63
CA LYS A 10 -14.17 3.51 -8.20
C LYS A 10 -12.94 2.95 -7.48
N SER A 11 -12.57 1.73 -7.83
CA SER A 11 -11.29 1.10 -7.47
C SER A 11 -10.69 0.44 -8.70
N ILE A 12 -9.41 0.70 -8.98
CA ILE A 12 -8.70 0.16 -10.16
C ILE A 12 -7.38 -0.51 -9.78
N VAL A 13 -6.89 -1.38 -10.66
CA VAL A 13 -5.50 -1.87 -10.66
C VAL A 13 -4.78 -1.13 -11.79
N ASP A 14 -3.70 -0.43 -11.47
CA ASP A 14 -3.03 0.47 -12.41
C ASP A 14 -1.51 0.45 -12.22
N SER A 15 -0.82 -0.25 -13.11
CA SER A 15 0.65 -0.29 -13.13
C SER A 15 1.29 1.05 -13.50
N GLY A 16 0.54 2.01 -14.05
CA GLY A 16 1.02 3.36 -14.36
C GLY A 16 1.09 4.29 -13.15
N THR A 17 0.57 3.87 -12.00
CA THR A 17 0.62 4.61 -10.74
C THR A 17 1.56 3.91 -9.76
N THR A 18 2.48 4.64 -9.13
CA THR A 18 3.39 4.05 -8.13
C THR A 18 2.65 3.62 -6.85
N ASN A 19 1.97 4.56 -6.20
CA ASN A 19 1.46 4.41 -4.84
C ASN A 19 0.15 3.61 -4.76
N LEU A 20 -0.13 3.05 -3.57
CA LEU A 20 -1.51 2.75 -3.19
C LEU A 20 -2.23 4.08 -2.93
N ARG A 21 -3.16 4.45 -3.81
CA ARG A 21 -3.95 5.67 -3.62
C ARG A 21 -5.31 5.32 -3.02
N LEU A 22 -5.72 6.02 -1.97
CA LEU A 22 -6.96 5.77 -1.25
C LEU A 22 -7.85 7.02 -1.22
N PRO A 23 -9.19 6.88 -1.30
CA PRO A 23 -10.11 7.99 -1.11
C PRO A 23 -9.85 8.72 0.22
N LYS A 24 -9.97 10.04 0.26
CA LYS A 24 -9.64 10.89 1.43
C LYS A 24 -9.99 10.29 2.78
N LYS A 25 -11.26 9.93 3.00
CA LYS A 25 -11.71 9.36 4.29
C LYS A 25 -11.06 8.03 4.63
N VAL A 26 -10.76 7.22 3.61
CA VAL A 26 -10.08 5.92 3.77
C VAL A 26 -8.60 6.13 4.05
N PHE A 27 -7.95 7.06 3.34
CA PHE A 27 -6.56 7.44 3.58
C PHE A 27 -6.36 7.95 5.02
N GLU A 28 -7.18 8.90 5.47
CA GLU A 28 -7.12 9.45 6.83
C GLU A 28 -7.27 8.35 7.90
N ALA A 29 -8.22 7.43 7.69
CA ALA A 29 -8.46 6.32 8.61
C ALA A 29 -7.29 5.30 8.61
N ALA A 30 -6.77 4.96 7.43
CA ALA A 30 -5.65 4.05 7.27
C ALA A 30 -4.39 4.61 7.94
N VAL A 31 -4.03 5.87 7.65
CA VAL A 31 -2.87 6.55 8.25
C VAL A 31 -3.03 6.63 9.77
N LYS A 32 -4.22 6.96 10.28
CA LYS A 32 -4.47 6.96 11.73
C LYS A 32 -4.20 5.60 12.35
N SER A 33 -4.69 4.52 11.73
CA SER A 33 -4.49 3.15 12.23
C SER A 33 -3.02 2.73 12.15
N ILE A 34 -2.32 3.08 11.07
CA ILE A 34 -0.89 2.78 10.89
C ILE A 34 -0.07 3.51 11.94
N LYS A 35 -0.30 4.82 12.14
CA LYS A 35 0.34 5.63 13.20
C LYS A 35 0.15 5.00 14.60
N THR A 36 -1.04 4.48 14.89
CA THR A 36 -1.30 3.81 16.18
C THR A 36 -0.52 2.50 16.30
N ALA A 37 -0.47 1.70 15.24
CA ALA A 37 0.27 0.43 15.24
C ALA A 37 1.79 0.64 15.36
N SER A 38 2.35 1.63 14.67
CA SER A 38 3.78 1.96 14.65
C SER A 38 4.17 2.98 15.73
N SER A 39 3.41 3.08 16.81
CA SER A 39 3.55 4.16 17.81
C SER A 39 4.79 4.05 18.70
N THR A 40 5.56 2.96 18.59
CA THR A 40 6.86 2.79 19.23
C THR A 40 7.91 3.75 18.70
N GLU A 41 7.72 4.28 17.48
CA GLU A 41 8.58 5.28 16.86
C GLU A 41 7.75 6.49 16.42
N LYS A 42 8.35 7.68 16.47
CA LYS A 42 7.70 8.92 16.03
C LYS A 42 8.20 9.32 14.66
N PHE A 43 7.25 9.55 13.77
CA PHE A 43 7.51 9.97 12.40
C PHE A 43 6.98 11.39 12.18
N PRO A 44 7.68 12.23 11.40
CA PRO A 44 7.20 13.57 11.09
C PRO A 44 5.92 13.49 10.25
N ASP A 45 5.05 14.49 10.35
CA ASP A 45 3.78 14.46 9.62
C ASP A 45 3.96 14.42 8.10
N GLY A 46 5.01 15.06 7.58
CA GLY A 46 5.37 15.01 6.16
C GLY A 46 5.70 13.61 5.65
N PHE A 47 6.15 12.68 6.50
CA PHE A 47 6.38 11.29 6.10
C PHE A 47 5.06 10.62 5.70
N TRP A 48 4.01 10.78 6.49
CA TRP A 48 2.69 10.20 6.23
C TRP A 48 1.98 10.81 5.02
N LEU A 49 2.40 12.01 4.61
CA LEU A 49 1.93 12.66 3.39
C LEU A 49 2.75 12.26 2.16
N GLY A 50 3.83 11.48 2.33
CA GLY A 50 4.76 11.09 1.25
C GLY A 50 5.72 12.20 0.83
N GLU A 51 5.79 13.29 1.60
CA GLU A 51 6.58 14.50 1.32
C GLU A 51 8.00 14.39 1.89
N GLN A 52 8.17 13.66 3.00
CA GLN A 52 9.45 13.48 3.68
C GLN A 52 9.90 12.02 3.68
N LEU A 53 11.22 11.83 3.73
CA LEU A 53 11.88 10.55 3.89
C LEU A 53 12.02 10.21 5.37
N VAL A 54 12.09 8.92 5.66
CA VAL A 54 12.61 8.38 6.92
C VAL A 54 13.75 7.45 6.59
N CYS A 55 14.83 7.54 7.35
CA CYS A 55 16.05 6.78 7.09
C CYS A 55 16.46 6.07 8.38
N TRP A 56 16.93 4.84 8.21
CA TRP A 56 17.56 4.06 9.27
C TRP A 56 18.93 3.62 8.80
N GLN A 57 19.82 3.31 9.74
CA GLN A 57 21.10 2.69 9.39
C GLN A 57 20.84 1.41 8.57
N VAL A 58 21.70 1.13 7.59
CA VAL A 58 21.56 -0.04 6.71
C VAL A 58 21.35 -1.32 7.52
N GLY A 59 20.29 -2.06 7.18
CA GLY A 59 19.93 -3.32 7.83
C GLY A 59 19.23 -3.18 9.19
N THR A 60 18.97 -1.96 9.68
CA THR A 60 18.27 -1.72 10.95
C THR A 60 16.83 -1.23 10.79
N THR A 61 16.27 -1.25 9.57
CA THR A 61 14.89 -0.84 9.34
C THR A 61 13.93 -1.67 10.21
N PRO A 62 13.10 -1.03 11.08
CA PRO A 62 12.30 -1.73 12.07
C PRO A 62 10.99 -2.26 11.48
N TRP A 63 11.06 -3.15 10.48
CA TRP A 63 9.89 -3.66 9.74
C TRP A 63 8.74 -4.16 10.63
N HIS A 64 9.07 -4.74 11.79
CA HIS A 64 8.12 -5.34 12.73
C HIS A 64 7.19 -4.33 13.43
N ILE A 65 7.52 -3.03 13.46
CA ILE A 65 6.66 -2.02 14.08
C ILE A 65 5.53 -1.58 13.14
N PHE A 66 5.69 -1.82 11.85
CA PHE A 66 4.74 -1.42 10.82
C PHE A 66 3.72 -2.55 10.58
N PRO A 67 2.41 -2.24 10.49
CA PRO A 67 1.38 -3.26 10.32
C PRO A 67 1.37 -3.82 8.90
N VAL A 68 0.89 -5.05 8.74
CA VAL A 68 0.47 -5.53 7.42
C VAL A 68 -0.87 -4.91 7.02
N LEU A 69 -1.11 -4.70 5.74
CA LEU A 69 -2.37 -4.15 5.23
C LEU A 69 -3.09 -5.21 4.40
N SER A 70 -4.38 -5.43 4.68
CA SER A 70 -5.18 -6.42 3.97
C SER A 70 -6.33 -5.75 3.22
N LEU A 71 -6.44 -6.04 1.93
CA LEU A 71 -7.53 -5.60 1.06
C LEU A 71 -8.41 -6.80 0.73
N TYR A 72 -9.68 -6.75 1.15
CA TYR A 72 -10.67 -7.76 0.77
C TYR A 72 -11.27 -7.40 -0.59
N LEU A 73 -11.22 -8.35 -1.52
CA LEU A 73 -11.75 -8.26 -2.87
C LEU A 73 -12.93 -9.22 -3.03
N MET A 74 -13.88 -8.83 -3.86
CA MET A 74 -15.02 -9.67 -4.21
C MET A 74 -14.53 -10.93 -4.95
N GLY A 75 -14.97 -12.10 -4.51
CA GLY A 75 -14.72 -13.37 -5.19
C GLY A 75 -15.69 -13.61 -6.34
N GLU A 76 -15.47 -14.67 -7.11
CA GLU A 76 -16.36 -15.03 -8.23
C GLU A 76 -17.71 -15.60 -7.77
N ALA A 77 -17.76 -16.26 -6.62
CA ALA A 77 -18.99 -16.81 -6.07
C ALA A 77 -19.75 -15.78 -5.21
N THR A 78 -21.08 -15.94 -5.15
CA THR A 78 -21.96 -15.10 -4.34
C THR A 78 -21.55 -15.11 -2.88
N ASN A 79 -21.47 -13.93 -2.26
CA ASN A 79 -21.05 -13.73 -0.86
C ASN A 79 -19.64 -14.25 -0.53
N GLN A 80 -18.80 -14.51 -1.52
CA GLN A 80 -17.40 -14.86 -1.31
C GLN A 80 -16.51 -13.62 -1.45
N SER A 81 -15.49 -13.55 -0.60
CA SER A 81 -14.37 -12.63 -0.76
C SER A 81 -13.07 -13.37 -0.52
N PHE A 82 -11.98 -12.80 -1.02
CA PHE A 82 -10.63 -13.19 -0.65
C PHE A 82 -9.87 -11.94 -0.26
N ARG A 83 -8.75 -12.10 0.46
CA ARG A 83 -7.89 -10.98 0.83
C ARG A 83 -6.54 -11.10 0.16
N ILE A 84 -6.00 -9.95 -0.22
CA ILE A 84 -4.59 -9.78 -0.51
C ILE A 84 -3.97 -9.01 0.64
N THR A 85 -2.78 -9.42 1.09
CA THR A 85 -2.09 -8.81 2.23
C THR A 85 -0.72 -8.33 1.78
N ILE A 86 -0.43 -7.06 1.99
CA ILE A 86 0.88 -6.45 1.73
C ILE A 86 1.61 -6.19 3.04
N LEU A 87 2.94 -6.28 2.97
CA LEU A 87 3.85 -6.01 4.07
C LEU A 87 4.34 -4.56 4.01
N PRO A 88 4.97 -4.06 5.09
CA PRO A 88 5.64 -2.76 5.10
C PRO A 88 6.64 -2.56 3.97
N GLN A 89 7.32 -3.62 3.53
CA GLN A 89 8.28 -3.61 2.44
C GLN A 89 7.66 -3.14 1.11
N GLN A 90 6.37 -3.35 0.91
CA GLN A 90 5.67 -2.84 -0.27
C GLN A 90 5.27 -1.37 -0.12
N TYR A 91 4.70 -0.97 1.03
CA TYR A 91 4.20 0.40 1.19
C TYR A 91 5.21 1.40 1.77
N LEU A 92 6.42 0.96 2.11
CA LEU A 92 7.59 1.79 2.38
C LEU A 92 8.56 1.64 1.21
N ARG A 93 8.48 2.56 0.26
CA ARG A 93 9.25 2.47 -0.99
C ARG A 93 10.68 2.98 -0.77
N PRO A 94 11.73 2.21 -1.11
CA PRO A 94 13.10 2.67 -1.02
C PRO A 94 13.36 3.85 -1.96
N VAL A 95 14.23 4.77 -1.54
CA VAL A 95 14.67 5.92 -2.35
C VAL A 95 16.19 5.90 -2.45
N GLU A 96 16.68 5.41 -3.60
CA GLU A 96 18.11 5.22 -3.85
C GLU A 96 18.88 6.56 -3.98
N ASP A 97 18.26 7.60 -4.55
CA ASP A 97 18.94 8.89 -4.81
C ASP A 97 19.35 9.67 -3.55
N VAL A 98 18.80 9.33 -2.39
CA VAL A 98 19.06 10.01 -1.11
C VAL A 98 19.69 9.07 -0.08
N ALA A 99 19.65 7.75 -0.33
CA ALA A 99 20.35 6.79 0.49
C ALA A 99 21.87 7.06 0.38
N THR A 100 22.46 7.55 1.47
CA THR A 100 23.92 7.48 1.58
C THR A 100 24.31 6.00 1.72
N SER A 101 25.58 5.64 1.49
CA SER A 101 26.03 4.25 1.66
C SER A 101 25.82 3.67 3.06
N GLN A 102 25.32 4.46 4.03
CA GLN A 102 25.15 4.10 5.43
C GLN A 102 23.69 4.01 5.87
N ASP A 103 22.74 4.54 5.08
CA ASP A 103 21.32 4.62 5.47
C ASP A 103 20.37 4.03 4.41
N ASP A 104 19.41 3.23 4.87
CA ASP A 104 18.24 2.80 4.10
C ASP A 104 17.12 3.83 4.27
N CYS A 105 16.78 4.56 3.20
CA CYS A 105 15.77 5.63 3.20
C CYS A 105 14.49 5.24 2.46
N TYR A 106 13.34 5.56 3.04
CA TYR A 106 12.03 5.17 2.54
C TYR A 106 11.04 6.33 2.44
N LYS A 107 10.16 6.27 1.44
CA LYS A 107 8.93 7.07 1.35
C LYS A 107 7.71 6.23 1.68
N PHE A 108 6.76 6.85 2.38
CA PHE A 108 5.43 6.27 2.54
C PHE A 108 4.69 6.27 1.19
N ALA A 109 4.41 5.08 0.66
CA ALA A 109 3.84 4.88 -0.67
C ALA A 109 2.32 4.66 -0.65
N ILE A 110 1.65 5.19 0.37
CA ILE A 110 0.20 5.31 0.42
C ILE A 110 -0.14 6.79 0.32
N SER A 111 -1.04 7.18 -0.59
CA SER A 111 -1.39 8.58 -0.78
C SER A 111 -2.88 8.81 -0.93
N GLN A 112 -3.30 10.05 -0.69
CA GLN A 112 -4.68 10.47 -0.89
C GLN A 112 -5.06 10.49 -2.39
N SER A 113 -6.30 10.12 -2.67
CA SER A 113 -6.94 10.20 -3.97
C SER A 113 -8.27 10.96 -3.90
N SER A 114 -8.54 11.76 -4.92
CA SER A 114 -9.86 12.32 -5.21
C SER A 114 -10.61 11.55 -6.31
N THR A 115 -9.99 10.52 -6.89
CA THR A 115 -10.51 9.81 -8.08
C THR A 115 -10.70 8.31 -7.84
N GLY A 116 -10.91 7.89 -6.59
CA GLY A 116 -11.08 6.49 -6.22
C GLY A 116 -9.81 5.82 -5.72
N THR A 117 -9.92 4.54 -5.38
CA THR A 117 -8.78 3.70 -4.98
C THR A 117 -7.96 3.30 -6.21
N VAL A 118 -6.64 3.37 -6.10
CA VAL A 118 -5.71 2.91 -7.13
C VAL A 118 -4.73 1.93 -6.50
N MET A 119 -4.83 0.66 -6.87
CA MET A 119 -3.84 -0.37 -6.55
C MET A 119 -2.67 -0.22 -7.53
N GLY A 120 -1.71 0.61 -7.15
CA GLY A 120 -0.52 0.93 -7.93
C GLY A 120 0.57 -0.16 -7.90
N ALA A 121 1.73 0.16 -8.47
CA ALA A 121 2.90 -0.70 -8.57
C ALA A 121 3.28 -1.32 -7.23
N VAL A 122 3.30 -0.56 -6.13
CA VAL A 122 3.63 -1.09 -4.79
C VAL A 122 2.70 -2.21 -4.33
N ILE A 123 1.43 -2.21 -4.77
CA ILE A 123 0.53 -3.35 -4.50
C ILE A 123 0.91 -4.50 -5.41
N MET A 124 1.10 -4.22 -6.70
CA MET A 124 1.35 -5.23 -7.72
C MET A 124 2.69 -5.96 -7.53
N GLU A 125 3.70 -5.33 -6.94
CA GLU A 125 4.99 -5.95 -6.62
C GLU A 125 4.84 -7.16 -5.68
N GLY A 126 3.86 -7.13 -4.78
CA GLY A 126 3.54 -8.24 -3.89
C GLY A 126 2.86 -9.44 -4.57
N PHE A 127 2.36 -9.28 -5.80
CA PHE A 127 1.46 -10.27 -6.42
C PHE A 127 1.76 -10.53 -7.89
N TYR A 128 1.60 -11.79 -8.30
CA TYR A 128 1.36 -12.11 -9.70
C TYR A 128 -0.07 -11.73 -10.06
N VAL A 129 -0.23 -10.72 -10.92
CA VAL A 129 -1.53 -10.16 -11.31
C VAL A 129 -1.91 -10.60 -12.73
N VAL A 130 -3.09 -11.23 -12.86
CA VAL A 130 -3.59 -11.75 -14.15
C VAL A 130 -4.78 -10.92 -14.62
N PHE A 131 -4.64 -10.23 -15.74
CA PHE A 131 -5.73 -9.50 -16.39
C PHE A 131 -6.47 -10.39 -17.40
N ASP A 132 -7.39 -11.22 -16.90
CA ASP A 132 -8.19 -12.15 -17.72
C ASP A 132 -9.37 -11.41 -18.35
N ARG A 133 -9.08 -10.72 -19.45
CA ARG A 133 -10.05 -9.94 -20.22
C ARG A 133 -11.16 -10.81 -20.81
N ALA A 134 -10.85 -12.04 -21.21
CA ALA A 134 -11.81 -12.97 -21.78
C ALA A 134 -12.91 -13.35 -20.78
N ARG A 135 -12.56 -13.47 -19.50
CA ARG A 135 -13.51 -13.78 -18.42
C ARG A 135 -13.89 -12.58 -17.54
N LYS A 136 -13.53 -11.36 -17.95
CA LYS A 136 -13.83 -10.10 -17.23
C LYS A 136 -13.43 -10.12 -15.74
N ARG A 137 -12.24 -10.67 -15.43
CA ARG A 137 -11.77 -10.82 -14.06
C ARG A 137 -10.29 -10.47 -13.91
N ILE A 138 -9.89 -10.21 -12.67
CA ILE A 138 -8.48 -10.00 -12.29
C ILE A 138 -8.10 -11.05 -11.25
N GLY A 139 -7.05 -11.81 -11.53
CA GLY A 139 -6.49 -12.80 -10.61
C GLY A 139 -5.32 -12.24 -9.82
N PHE A 140 -5.18 -12.68 -8.58
CA PHE A 140 -4.06 -12.37 -7.69
C PHE A 140 -3.49 -13.66 -7.11
N ALA A 141 -2.18 -13.80 -7.15
CA ALA A 141 -1.44 -14.83 -6.43
C ALA A 141 -0.18 -14.20 -5.82
N VAL A 142 0.38 -14.80 -4.77
CA VAL A 142 1.64 -14.31 -4.17
C VAL A 142 2.74 -14.34 -5.24
N SER A 143 3.47 -13.24 -5.40
CA SER A 143 4.60 -13.17 -6.33
C SER A 143 5.77 -14.01 -5.81
N ALA A 144 6.48 -14.69 -6.70
CA ALA A 144 7.70 -15.44 -6.34
C ALA A 144 8.91 -14.53 -6.06
N CYS A 145 8.79 -13.22 -6.36
CA CYS A 145 9.87 -12.23 -6.26
C CYS A 145 9.44 -11.00 -5.42
N HIS A 146 8.54 -11.19 -4.45
CA HIS A 146 8.04 -10.09 -3.59
C HIS A 146 8.95 -9.77 -2.41
#